data_AF-A0A8J7ZAX1-F1
#
_entry.id   AF-A0A8J7ZAX1-F1
#
_cell.length_a   1.000
_cell.length_b   1.000
_cell.length_c   1.000
_cell.angle_alpha   90.00
_cell.angle_beta   90.00
_cell.angle_gamma   90.00
#
_symmetry.space_group_name_H-M   'P 1'
#
loop_
_entity.id
_entity.type
_entity.pdbx_description
1 polymer ?
#
loop_
_entity_poly.entity_id
_entity_poly.type
_entity_poly.pdbx_seq_one_letter_code
_entity_poly.pdbx_strand_id
1 'polypeptide(L)' 'MNLISVKIPETFLEGLDDLVRLGVYPSRSEAIRVAIRDLLRKELWDSKRRAP' A
#
# COMPACT_ATOMS: atom_id res chain seq x y z
N MET A 1 -0.93 15.58 2.34
CA MET A 1 -1.45 14.32 1.79
C MET A 1 -2.68 14.66 0.98
N ASN A 2 -2.80 14.17 -0.26
CA ASN A 2 -4.00 14.39 -1.07
C ASN A 2 -5.00 13.25 -0.82
N LEU A 3 -6.30 13.56 -0.79
CA LEU A 3 -7.36 12.55 -0.66
C LEU A 3 -7.55 11.85 -2.02
N ILE A 4 -7.50 10.52 -2.02
CA ILE A 4 -7.81 9.69 -3.19
C ILE A 4 -8.97 8.76 -2.84
N SER A 5 -9.87 8.54 -3.78
CA SER A 5 -10.94 7.55 -3.67
C SER A 5 -10.76 6.49 -4.74
N VAL A 6 -10.80 5.22 -4.34
CA VAL A 6 -10.63 4.06 -5.22
C VAL A 6 -11.68 3.01 -4.89
N LYS A 7 -12.10 2.25 -5.90
CA LYS A 7 -12.96 1.07 -5.70
C LYS A 7 -12.06 -0.16 -5.59
N ILE A 8 -12.23 -0.94 -4.53
CA ILE A 8 -11.51 -2.20 -4.32
C ILE A 8 -12.49 -3.28 -3.85
N PRO A 9 -12.17 -4.58 -4.07
CA PRO A 9 -12.96 -5.68 -3.54
C PRO A 9 -13.07 -5.63 -2.01
N GLU A 10 -14.21 -6.10 -1.49
CA GLU A 10 -14.48 -6.13 -0.04
C GLU A 10 -13.46 -6.99 0.72
N THR A 11 -13.05 -8.12 0.14
CA THR A 11 -12.02 -9.01 0.71
C THR A 11 -10.68 -8.31 0.96
N PHE A 12 -10.36 -7.26 0.20
CA PHE A 12 -9.13 -6.50 0.41
C PHE A 12 -9.29 -5.49 1.55
N LEU A 13 -10.50 -4.93 1.71
CA LEU A 13 -10.83 -4.07 2.85
C LEU A 13 -10.76 -4.88 4.16
N GLU A 14 -11.33 -6.08 4.18
CA GLU A 14 -11.27 -6.99 5.33
C GLU A 14 -9.82 -7.30 5.72
N GLY A 15 -8.97 -7.66 4.75
CA GLY A 15 -7.56 -7.89 5.00
C GLY A 15 -6.82 -6.65 5.56
N LEU A 16 -7.16 -5.45 5.09
CA LEU A 16 -6.62 -4.21 5.64
C LEU A 16 -7.11 -3.93 7.06
N ASP A 17 -8.37 -4.23 7.36
CA ASP A 17 -8.94 -4.09 8.69
C ASP A 17 -8.30 -5.07 9.68
N ASP A 18 -8.04 -6.32 9.28
CA ASP A 18 -7.33 -7.30 10.09
C ASP A 18 -5.91 -6.86 10.42
N LEU A 19 -5.18 -6.31 9.44
CA LEU A 19 -3.84 -5.75 9.69
C LEU A 19 -3.85 -4.63 10.73
N VAL A 20 -4.90 -3.80 10.75
CA VAL A 20 -5.06 -2.75 11.75
C VAL A 20 -5.47 -3.32 13.10
N ARG A 21 -6.41 -4.26 13.12
CA ARG A 21 -6.87 -4.95 14.35
C ARG A 21 -5.74 -5.69 15.06
N LEU A 22 -4.83 -6.29 14.30
CA LEU A 22 -3.64 -6.96 14.81
C LEU A 22 -2.55 -5.98 15.27
N GLY A 23 -2.73 -4.67 15.07
CA GLY A 23 -1.76 -3.64 15.44
C GLY A 23 -0.53 -3.58 14.53
N VAL A 24 -0.55 -4.25 13.37
CA VAL A 24 0.56 -4.24 12.39
C VAL A 24 0.69 -2.85 11.76
N TYR A 25 -0.44 -2.20 11.49
CA TYR A 25 -0.49 -0.82 11.04
C TYR A 25 -1.48 -0.01 11.88
N PRO A 26 -1.20 1.28 12.13
CA PRO A 26 -2.09 2.13 12.93
C PRO A 26 -3.37 2.53 12.20
N SER A 27 -3.43 2.39 10.87
CA SER A 27 -4.63 2.65 10.07
C SER A 27 -4.57 1.98 8.70
N ARG A 28 -5.75 1.76 8.10
CA ARG A 28 -5.88 1.29 6.70
C ARG A 28 -5.11 2.18 5.73
N SER A 29 -5.23 3.49 5.93
CA SER A 29 -4.54 4.49 5.11
C SER A 29 -3.02 4.35 5.19
N GLU A 30 -2.47 3.95 6.34
CA GLU A 30 -1.04 3.71 6.47
C GLU A 30 -0.61 2.43 5.78
N ALA A 31 -1.34 1.33 5.99
CA ALA A 31 -1.09 0.07 5.29
C ALA A 31 -1.10 0.26 3.76
N ILE A 32 -2.09 1.00 3.23
CA ILE A 32 -2.18 1.31 1.79
C ILE A 32 -0.96 2.13 1.32
N ARG A 33 -0.54 3.16 2.07
CA ARG A 33 0.64 3.96 1.70
C ARG A 33 1.91 3.14 1.67
N VAL A 34 2.08 2.22 2.62
CA VAL A 34 3.23 1.30 2.67
C VAL A 34 3.22 0.38 1.46
N ALA A 35 2.08 -0.24 1.14
CA ALA A 35 1.93 -1.09 -0.03
C ALA A 35 2.24 -0.34 -1.35
N ILE A 36 1.74 0.89 -1.50
CA ILE A 36 2.03 1.74 -2.67
C ILE A 36 3.53 2.05 -2.75
N ARG A 37 4.16 2.43 -1.64
CA ARG A 37 5.60 2.74 -1.62
C ARG A 37 6.44 1.52 -2.01
N ASP A 38 6.10 0.36 -1.48
CA ASP A 38 6.85 -0.88 -1.75
C ASP A 38 6.68 -1.31 -3.21
N LEU A 39 5.48 -1.15 -3.77
CA LEU A 39 5.22 -1.34 -5.20
C LEU A 39 6.05 -0.37 -6.06
N LEU A 40 6.04 0.93 -5.75
CA LEU A 40 6.81 1.92 -6.52
C LEU A 40 8.31 1.65 -6.44
N ARG A 41 8.82 1.24 -5.27
CA ARG A 41 10.22 0.86 -5.11
C ARG A 41 10.59 -0.32 -6.00
N LYS A 42 9.79 -1.37 -5.97
CA LYS A 42 9.99 -2.60 -6.75
C LYS A 42 9.94 -2.34 -8.26
N GLU A 43 8.93 -1.60 -8.73
CA GLU A 43 8.65 -1.47 -10.16
C GLU A 43 9.40 -0.30 -10.82
N LEU A 44 9.62 0.82 -10.11
CA LEU A 44 10.23 2.03 -10.69
C LEU A 44 11.67 2.24 -10.26
N TRP A 45 11.99 2.08 -8.98
CA TRP A 45 13.32 2.47 -8.47
C TRP A 45 14.38 1.40 -8.71
N ASP A 46 14.02 0.12 -8.64
CA ASP A 46 14.94 -0.97 -8.98
C ASP A 46 15.09 -1.17 -10.50
N SER A 47 14.10 -0.72 -11.28
CA SER A 47 14.19 -0.67 -12.75
C SER A 47 15.07 0.48 -13.23
N LYS A 48 15.00 1.67 -12.61
CA LYS A 48 15.86 2.82 -12.97
C LYS A 48 17.34 2.61 -12.64
N ARG A 49 17.68 1.78 -11.65
CA ARG A 49 19.07 1.39 -11.35
C ARG A 49 19.67 0.41 -12.37
N ARG A 50 18.86 -0.11 -13.29
CA ARG A 50 19.23 -1.07 -14.33
C ARG A 50 19.19 -0.48 -15.74
N ALA A 51 19.15 0.85 -15.86
CA ALA A 51 19.43 1.52 -17.13
C ALA A 51 20.96 1.58 -17.34
N PRO A 52 21.48 1.10 -18.48
CA PRO A 52 22.90 1.22 -18.85
C PRO A 52 23.33 2.67 -19.06
#